data_AF-A0A4U0U8W1-F1
#
_entry.id   AF-A0A4U0U8W1-F1
#
_cell.length_a   1.000
_cell.length_b   1.000
_cell.length_c   1.000
_cell.angle_alpha   90.00
_cell.angle_beta   90.00
_cell.angle_gamma   90.00
#
_symmetry.space_group_name_H-M   'P 1'
#
loop_
_entity.id
_entity.type
_entity.pdbx_description
1 polymer ?
#
loop_
_entity_poly.entity_id
_entity_poly.type
_entity_poly.pdbx_seq_one_letter_code
_entity_poly.pdbx_strand_id
1 'polypeptide(L)'
;MSSETRQRSQSLLSDELRASLKPAPAPGTMSSTPVAAEAKTLPPKPAHPAFVHFPIAFLILSIGLDVLYALSSSLPAVITNNLPSNPELTRASYTLLSLGLLSMVPAVTTGIAQAKAAIDKQGMYEKDGKTIKMKFKGVIAHALANDLVLAVLTYVWYCRRSAAKESLAGKLGVGSMGGAAAYAPGAWMVGVEAVIGGLLVFAAGIGGSLTYNYGFGMAIAGVNKKAA
;
A
#
# COMPACT_ATOMS: atom_id res chain seq x y z
N MET A 1 -60.20 -37.61 -1.82
CA MET A 1 -60.29 -36.44 -2.73
C MET A 1 -60.95 -35.32 -1.93
N SER A 2 -60.12 -34.42 -1.37
CA SER A 2 -60.56 -33.32 -0.49
C SER A 2 -60.13 -32.00 -1.13
N SER A 3 -61.09 -31.12 -1.36
CA SER A 3 -60.93 -29.82 -2.00
C SER A 3 -60.86 -28.74 -0.90
N GLU A 4 -59.65 -28.38 -0.47
CA GLU A 4 -59.45 -27.23 0.42
C GLU A 4 -59.44 -25.91 -0.36
N THR A 5 -60.35 -25.03 0.04
CA THR A 5 -60.58 -23.71 -0.55
C THR A 5 -59.62 -22.71 0.10
N ARG A 6 -58.72 -22.14 -0.73
CA ARG A 6 -57.71 -21.14 -0.32
C ARG A 6 -58.38 -19.81 0.02
N GLN A 7 -58.25 -19.38 1.28
CA GLN A 7 -58.73 -18.11 1.80
C GLN A 7 -57.87 -16.94 1.25
N ARG A 8 -58.50 -15.99 0.55
CA ARG A 8 -57.88 -14.76 0.03
C ARG A 8 -57.49 -13.84 1.19
N SER A 9 -56.21 -13.55 1.34
CA SER A 9 -55.69 -12.49 2.22
C SER A 9 -56.09 -11.12 1.67
N GLN A 10 -56.89 -10.40 2.44
CA GLN A 10 -57.28 -9.02 2.16
C GLN A 10 -56.09 -8.08 2.43
N SER A 11 -55.92 -7.11 1.53
CA SER A 11 -54.86 -6.11 1.53
C SER A 11 -54.92 -5.22 2.77
N LEU A 12 -53.85 -5.22 3.57
CA LEU A 12 -53.64 -4.45 4.81
C LEU A 12 -53.30 -2.97 4.55
N LEU A 13 -53.87 -2.36 3.52
CA LEU A 13 -53.72 -0.93 3.29
C LEU A 13 -54.99 -0.24 3.80
N SER A 14 -54.88 0.29 5.01
CA SER A 14 -55.94 1.07 5.66
C SER A 14 -56.34 2.25 4.77
N ASP A 15 -57.64 2.56 4.76
CA ASP A 15 -58.22 3.61 3.91
C ASP A 15 -57.62 5.00 4.19
N GLU A 16 -57.00 5.20 5.36
CA GLU A 16 -56.20 6.38 5.69
C GLU A 16 -54.94 6.55 4.81
N LEU A 17 -54.29 5.45 4.41
CA LEU A 17 -53.14 5.50 3.50
C LEU A 17 -53.57 5.84 2.07
N ARG A 18 -54.81 5.52 1.70
CA ARG A 18 -55.39 5.88 0.40
C ARG A 18 -55.81 7.35 0.36
N ALA A 19 -56.28 7.90 1.47
CA ALA A 19 -56.71 9.30 1.56
C ALA A 19 -55.54 10.32 1.56
N SER A 20 -54.32 9.91 1.96
CA SER A 20 -53.13 10.77 1.98
C SER A 20 -52.37 10.84 0.64
N LEU A 21 -52.74 10.01 -0.35
CA LEU A 21 -52.16 10.05 -1.68
C LEU A 21 -52.81 11.17 -2.50
N LYS A 22 -52.15 12.32 -2.55
CA LYS A 22 -52.50 13.42 -3.45
C LYS A 22 -52.48 12.90 -4.90
N PRO A 23 -53.54 13.14 -5.71
CA PRO A 23 -53.57 12.66 -7.09
C PRO A 23 -52.41 13.25 -7.89
N ALA A 24 -51.77 12.40 -8.69
CA ALA A 24 -50.67 12.80 -9.55
C ALA A 24 -51.12 13.90 -10.53
N PRO A 25 -50.27 14.90 -10.82
CA PRO A 25 -50.58 15.90 -11.83
C PRO A 25 -50.80 15.25 -13.19
N ALA A 26 -51.75 15.79 -13.97
CA ALA A 26 -52.08 15.32 -15.31
C ALA A 26 -50.83 15.29 -16.22
N PRO A 27 -50.76 14.36 -17.18
CA PRO A 27 -49.57 14.17 -18.00
C PRO A 27 -49.34 15.42 -18.85
N GLY A 28 -48.36 16.23 -18.44
CA GLY A 28 -47.77 17.27 -19.27
C GLY A 28 -47.07 16.61 -20.46
N THR A 29 -47.25 17.19 -21.64
CA THR A 29 -46.58 16.82 -22.88
C THR A 29 -45.07 16.69 -22.64
N MET A 30 -44.57 15.44 -22.67
CA MET A 30 -43.14 15.19 -22.54
C MET A 30 -42.42 15.71 -23.78
N SER A 31 -41.78 16.87 -23.63
CA SER A 31 -40.66 17.26 -24.48
C SER A 31 -39.59 16.17 -24.37
N SER A 32 -39.35 15.46 -25.46
CA SER A 32 -38.29 14.46 -25.59
C SER A 32 -36.94 15.17 -25.70
N THR A 33 -36.48 15.75 -24.59
CA THR A 33 -35.07 16.09 -24.44
C THR A 33 -34.40 14.86 -23.84
N PRO A 34 -33.46 14.19 -24.54
CA PRO A 34 -32.75 13.06 -23.96
C PRO A 34 -31.95 13.58 -22.77
N VAL A 35 -32.38 13.25 -21.55
CA VAL A 35 -31.57 13.41 -20.35
C VAL A 35 -30.41 12.43 -20.53
N ALA A 36 -29.27 12.96 -20.97
CA ALA A 36 -28.02 12.23 -20.95
C ALA A 36 -27.84 11.71 -19.52
N ALA A 37 -27.93 10.39 -19.34
CA ALA A 37 -27.59 9.75 -18.10
C ALA A 37 -26.13 10.11 -17.81
N GLU A 38 -25.92 11.05 -16.91
CA GLU A 38 -24.60 11.41 -16.40
C GLU A 38 -24.01 10.13 -15.82
N ALA A 39 -23.08 9.53 -16.56
CA ALA A 39 -22.36 8.36 -16.12
C ALA A 39 -21.67 8.74 -14.82
N LYS A 40 -22.21 8.25 -13.69
CA LYS A 40 -21.66 8.45 -12.36
C LYS A 40 -20.29 7.78 -12.32
N THR A 41 -19.26 8.53 -12.71
CA THR A 41 -17.88 8.07 -12.73
C THR A 41 -17.53 7.64 -11.32
N LEU A 42 -17.20 6.36 -11.16
CA LEU A 42 -16.76 5.85 -9.86
C LEU A 42 -15.54 6.67 -9.44
N PRO A 43 -15.50 7.17 -8.20
CA PRO A 43 -14.35 7.94 -7.73
C PRO A 43 -13.07 7.11 -7.89
N PRO A 44 -11.97 7.71 -8.36
CA PRO A 44 -10.73 6.99 -8.61
C PRO A 44 -10.23 6.36 -7.30
N LYS A 45 -9.95 5.05 -7.38
CA LYS A 45 -9.45 4.29 -6.22
C LYS A 45 -8.09 4.85 -5.80
N PRO A 46 -7.81 4.85 -4.49
CA PRO A 46 -6.57 5.39 -3.98
C PRO A 46 -5.38 4.53 -4.42
N ALA A 47 -4.53 5.10 -5.27
CA ALA A 47 -3.39 4.38 -5.84
C ALA A 47 -2.30 4.09 -4.79
N HIS A 48 -1.94 5.08 -3.96
CA HIS A 48 -0.79 4.95 -3.05
C HIS A 48 -0.92 3.80 -2.04
N PRO A 49 -2.06 3.59 -1.34
CA PRO A 49 -2.21 2.42 -0.48
C PRO A 49 -2.00 1.08 -1.21
N ALA A 50 -2.29 0.98 -2.51
CA ALA A 50 -2.00 -0.25 -3.25
C ALA A 50 -0.49 -0.37 -3.57
N PHE A 51 0.14 0.71 -4.03
CA PHE A 51 1.53 0.68 -4.46
C PHE A 51 2.54 0.51 -3.33
N VAL A 52 2.21 0.87 -2.08
CA VAL A 52 3.13 0.69 -0.93
C VAL A 52 3.32 -0.77 -0.53
N HIS A 53 2.41 -1.69 -0.88
CA HIS A 53 2.53 -3.09 -0.46
C HIS A 53 3.68 -3.82 -1.16
N PHE A 54 3.95 -3.47 -2.42
CA PHE A 54 5.04 -4.08 -3.20
C PHE A 54 6.43 -3.84 -2.57
N PRO A 55 6.86 -2.58 -2.32
CA PRO A 55 8.15 -2.35 -1.68
C PRO A 55 8.19 -2.92 -0.27
N ILE A 56 7.11 -2.81 0.53
CA ILE A 56 7.09 -3.39 1.88
C ILE A 56 7.31 -4.90 1.82
N ALA A 57 6.59 -5.63 0.97
CA ALA A 57 6.70 -7.09 0.87
C ALA A 57 8.09 -7.53 0.40
N PHE A 58 8.61 -6.90 -0.65
CA PHE A 58 9.92 -7.27 -1.20
C PHE A 58 11.06 -6.92 -0.24
N LEU A 59 11.02 -5.76 0.40
CA LEU A 59 12.08 -5.34 1.33
C LEU A 59 12.06 -6.16 2.63
N ILE A 60 10.88 -6.43 3.21
CA ILE A 60 10.79 -7.30 4.39
C ILE A 60 11.30 -8.71 4.06
N LEU A 61 10.90 -9.27 2.92
CA LEU A 61 11.36 -10.61 2.55
C LEU A 61 12.87 -10.63 2.27
N SER A 62 13.41 -9.62 1.60
CA SER A 62 14.86 -9.47 1.40
C SER A 62 15.62 -9.44 2.73
N ILE A 63 15.24 -8.55 3.64
CA ILE A 63 15.86 -8.43 4.97
C ILE A 63 15.75 -9.76 5.73
N GLY A 64 14.59 -10.41 5.68
CA GLY A 64 14.38 -11.72 6.31
C GLY A 64 15.32 -12.80 5.76
N LEU A 65 15.54 -12.82 4.45
CA LEU A 65 16.47 -13.76 3.82
C LEU A 65 17.94 -13.46 4.15
N ASP A 66 18.33 -12.19 4.28
CA ASP A 66 19.69 -11.82 4.69
C ASP A 66 19.95 -12.17 6.17
N VAL A 67 18.97 -11.98 7.05
CA VAL A 67 19.02 -12.46 8.44
C VAL A 67 19.08 -13.99 8.49
N LEU A 68 18.26 -14.69 7.70
CA LEU A 68 18.28 -16.15 7.61
C LEU A 68 19.64 -16.66 7.12
N TYR A 69 20.23 -16.01 6.12
CA TYR A 69 21.57 -16.32 5.63
C TYR A 69 22.63 -16.13 6.74
N ALA A 70 22.56 -15.04 7.51
CA ALA A 70 23.50 -14.79 8.60
C ALA A 70 23.38 -15.83 9.74
N LEU A 71 22.17 -16.33 9.99
CA LEU A 71 21.90 -17.30 11.04
C LEU A 71 22.04 -18.76 10.57
N SER A 72 22.15 -19.01 9.26
CA SER A 72 22.05 -20.37 8.71
C SER A 72 23.10 -21.33 9.27
N SER A 73 24.29 -20.84 9.60
CA SER A 73 25.37 -21.62 10.21
C SER A 73 25.11 -22.01 11.68
N SER A 74 24.20 -21.31 12.35
CA SER A 74 23.85 -21.50 13.76
C SER A 74 22.57 -22.32 13.95
N LEU A 75 21.88 -22.68 12.86
CA LEU A 75 20.65 -23.43 12.90
C LEU A 75 20.91 -24.96 12.97
N PRO A 76 20.05 -25.73 13.67
CA PRO A 76 20.12 -27.19 13.67
C PRO A 76 20.01 -27.78 12.26
N ALA A 77 20.69 -28.92 12.02
CA ALA A 77 20.72 -29.61 10.73
C ALA A 77 19.32 -29.94 10.17
N VAL A 78 18.35 -30.24 11.05
CA VAL A 78 16.96 -30.51 10.66
C VAL A 78 16.32 -29.31 9.95
N ILE A 79 16.70 -28.09 10.32
CA ILE A 79 16.22 -26.87 9.68
C ILE A 79 17.04 -26.58 8.42
N THR A 80 18.37 -26.59 8.51
CA THR A 80 19.25 -26.20 7.40
C THR A 80 19.13 -27.11 6.18
N ASN A 81 18.83 -28.40 6.36
CA ASN A 81 18.60 -29.35 5.25
C ASN A 81 17.35 -29.03 4.42
N ASN A 82 16.42 -28.23 4.95
CA ASN A 82 15.19 -27.83 4.26
C ASN A 82 15.26 -26.37 3.75
N LEU A 83 16.35 -25.65 4.04
CA LEU A 83 16.54 -24.29 3.56
C LEU A 83 17.16 -24.28 2.17
N PRO A 84 16.86 -23.25 1.35
CA PRO A 84 17.64 -22.98 0.15
C PRO A 84 19.12 -22.85 0.48
N SER A 85 19.97 -23.23 -0.47
CA SER A 85 21.42 -23.09 -0.30
C SER A 85 21.81 -21.61 -0.10
N ASN A 86 22.91 -21.35 0.59
CA ASN A 86 23.42 -19.98 0.81
C ASN A 86 23.52 -19.13 -0.49
N PRO A 87 23.97 -19.69 -1.63
CA PRO A 87 23.94 -18.98 -2.92
C PRO A 87 22.52 -18.59 -3.37
N GLU A 88 21.53 -19.44 -3.16
CA GLU A 88 20.14 -19.15 -3.50
C GLU A 88 19.56 -18.07 -2.60
N LEU A 89 19.77 -18.17 -1.29
CA LEU A 89 19.33 -17.16 -0.31
C LEU A 89 19.86 -15.77 -0.66
N THR A 90 21.17 -15.65 -0.90
CA THR A 90 21.82 -14.36 -1.16
C THR A 90 21.43 -13.74 -2.50
N ARG A 91 21.18 -14.56 -3.53
CA ARG A 91 20.65 -14.08 -4.83
C ARG A 91 19.18 -13.67 -4.73
N ALA A 92 18.36 -14.47 -4.06
CA ALA A 92 16.95 -14.19 -3.85
C ALA A 92 16.79 -12.88 -3.08
N SER A 93 17.52 -12.72 -1.97
CA SER A 93 17.48 -11.48 -1.20
C SER A 93 17.88 -10.27 -2.05
N TYR A 94 19.03 -10.31 -2.74
CA TYR A 94 19.48 -9.17 -3.55
C TYR A 94 18.48 -8.82 -4.68
N THR A 95 17.84 -9.82 -5.27
CA THR A 95 16.81 -9.62 -6.30
C THR A 95 15.58 -8.94 -5.71
N LEU A 96 15.13 -9.40 -4.55
CA LEU A 96 14.02 -8.80 -3.81
C LEU A 96 14.33 -7.39 -3.33
N LEU A 97 15.55 -7.13 -2.84
CA LEU A 97 16.02 -5.79 -2.53
C LEU A 97 15.89 -4.87 -3.75
N SER A 98 16.36 -5.35 -4.91
CA SER A 98 16.29 -4.59 -6.17
C SER A 98 14.83 -4.33 -6.60
N LEU A 99 13.95 -5.33 -6.51
CA LEU A 99 12.51 -5.18 -6.82
C LEU A 99 11.81 -4.26 -5.82
N GLY A 100 12.18 -4.33 -4.55
CA GLY A 100 11.73 -3.43 -3.50
C GLY A 100 12.06 -1.99 -3.86
N LEU A 101 13.33 -1.69 -4.12
CA LEU A 101 13.78 -0.34 -4.53
C LEU A 101 13.10 0.13 -5.81
N LEU A 102 12.94 -0.74 -6.81
CA LEU A 102 12.24 -0.38 -8.05
C LEU A 102 10.76 -0.04 -7.81
N SER A 103 10.08 -0.81 -6.97
CA SER A 103 8.68 -0.59 -6.61
C SER A 103 8.46 0.58 -5.63
N MET A 104 9.52 1.10 -5.01
CA MET A 104 9.44 2.36 -4.25
C MET A 104 9.15 3.56 -5.16
N VAL A 105 9.56 3.54 -6.43
CA VAL A 105 9.31 4.65 -7.37
C VAL A 105 7.81 4.94 -7.53
N PRO A 106 6.95 3.99 -7.91
CA PRO A 106 5.50 4.22 -7.96
C PRO A 106 4.90 4.51 -6.57
N ALA A 107 5.43 3.92 -5.50
CA ALA A 107 4.93 4.19 -4.14
C ALA A 107 5.17 5.64 -3.71
N VAL A 108 6.39 6.16 -3.86
CA VAL A 108 6.76 7.54 -3.51
C VAL A 108 6.02 8.55 -4.39
N THR A 109 6.00 8.33 -5.71
CA THR A 109 5.33 9.25 -6.65
C THR A 109 3.82 9.38 -6.35
N THR A 110 3.15 8.26 -6.09
CA THR A 110 1.73 8.28 -5.71
C THR A 110 1.49 8.89 -4.33
N GLY A 111 2.43 8.73 -3.39
CA GLY A 111 2.37 9.35 -2.06
C GLY A 111 2.50 10.86 -2.12
N ILE A 112 3.46 11.38 -2.89
CA ILE A 112 3.65 12.82 -3.13
C ILE A 112 2.40 13.42 -3.77
N ALA A 113 1.83 12.76 -4.77
CA ALA A 113 0.61 13.23 -5.42
C ALA A 113 -0.58 13.34 -4.44
N GLN A 114 -0.75 12.34 -3.55
CA GLN A 114 -1.79 12.37 -2.52
C GLN A 114 -1.53 13.43 -1.45
N ALA A 115 -0.28 13.60 -1.01
CA ALA A 115 0.11 14.63 -0.07
C ALA A 115 -0.19 16.03 -0.64
N LYS A 116 0.22 16.29 -1.89
CA LYS A 116 -0.06 17.55 -2.59
C LYS A 116 -1.55 17.82 -2.68
N ALA A 117 -2.35 16.85 -3.14
CA ALA A 117 -3.80 17.01 -3.25
C ALA A 117 -4.46 17.30 -1.88
N ALA A 118 -4.00 16.68 -0.80
CA ALA A 118 -4.49 16.94 0.54
C ALA A 118 -4.13 18.35 1.04
N ILE A 119 -2.90 18.79 0.77
CA ILE A 119 -2.43 20.15 1.10
C ILE A 119 -3.23 21.19 0.33
N ASP A 120 -3.38 21.02 -0.99
CA ASP A 120 -4.11 21.93 -1.87
C ASP A 120 -5.58 22.07 -1.44
N LYS A 121 -6.20 20.97 -1.00
CA LYS A 121 -7.62 20.96 -0.62
C LYS A 121 -7.90 21.47 0.79
N GLN A 122 -6.99 21.23 1.75
CA GLN A 122 -7.30 21.40 3.17
C GLN A 122 -6.38 22.41 3.89
N GLY A 123 -5.29 22.84 3.24
CA GLY A 123 -4.23 23.66 3.82
C GLY A 123 -3.40 22.93 4.88
N MET A 124 -2.10 23.19 4.92
CA MET A 124 -1.18 22.51 5.84
C MET A 124 -1.28 22.97 7.31
N TYR A 125 -1.73 24.21 7.52
CA TYR A 125 -1.77 24.86 8.83
C TYR A 125 -3.17 24.87 9.44
N GLU A 126 -3.24 24.97 10.76
CA GLU A 126 -4.44 25.31 11.50
C GLU A 126 -4.89 26.75 11.19
N LYS A 127 -6.02 27.18 11.78
CA LYS A 127 -6.57 28.54 11.58
C LYS A 127 -5.60 29.66 11.99
N ASP A 128 -4.61 29.34 12.84
CA ASP A 128 -3.56 30.26 13.27
C ASP A 128 -2.49 30.53 12.20
N GLY A 129 -2.49 29.78 11.09
CA GLY A 129 -1.52 29.90 10.00
C GLY A 129 -0.09 29.49 10.35
N LYS A 130 0.17 28.99 11.56
CA LYS A 130 1.52 28.67 12.07
C LYS A 130 1.65 27.22 12.52
N THR A 131 0.60 26.65 13.09
CA THR A 131 0.63 25.28 13.61
C THR A 131 0.31 24.30 12.50
N ILE A 132 1.22 23.35 12.21
CA ILE A 132 0.97 22.28 11.23
C ILE A 132 -0.06 21.31 11.79
N LYS A 133 -1.10 20.99 11.00
CA LYS A 133 -2.13 20.01 11.41
C LYS A 133 -1.49 18.66 11.71
N MET A 134 -1.98 17.95 12.73
CA MET A 134 -1.38 16.68 13.18
C MET A 134 -1.24 15.64 12.05
N LYS A 135 -2.23 15.54 11.15
CA LYS A 135 -2.17 14.67 9.97
C LYS A 135 -0.97 14.96 9.05
N PHE A 136 -0.60 16.23 8.86
CA PHE A 136 0.55 16.59 8.02
C PHE A 136 1.88 16.37 8.74
N LYS A 137 1.92 16.47 10.08
CA LYS A 137 3.08 15.96 10.85
C LYS A 137 3.26 14.46 10.62
N GLY A 138 2.17 13.71 10.62
CA GLY A 138 2.17 12.27 10.27
C GLY A 138 2.68 12.01 8.85
N VAL A 139 2.23 12.78 7.85
CA VAL A 139 2.72 12.68 6.46
C VAL A 139 4.22 12.94 6.38
N ILE A 140 4.70 14.00 7.03
CA ILE A 140 6.13 14.34 7.06
C ILE A 140 6.94 13.22 7.73
N ALA A 141 6.51 12.75 8.90
CA ALA A 141 7.18 11.68 9.62
C ALA A 141 7.20 10.37 8.79
N HIS A 142 6.09 10.03 8.13
CA HIS A 142 6.00 8.87 7.25
C HIS A 142 6.95 8.99 6.05
N ALA A 143 6.98 10.15 5.38
CA ALA A 143 7.87 10.39 4.25
C ALA A 143 9.34 10.30 4.68
N LEU A 144 9.74 11.02 5.74
CA LEU A 144 11.13 11.01 6.22
C LEU A 144 11.60 9.62 6.65
N ALA A 145 10.74 8.85 7.32
CA ALA A 145 11.09 7.47 7.69
C ALA A 145 11.31 6.59 6.46
N ASN A 146 10.45 6.69 5.44
CA ASN A 146 10.61 5.94 4.19
C ASN A 146 11.80 6.44 3.35
N ASP A 147 12.10 7.73 3.35
CA ASP A 147 13.25 8.30 2.65
C ASP A 147 14.56 7.77 3.25
N LEU A 148 14.62 7.65 4.58
CA LEU A 148 15.77 7.03 5.27
C LEU A 148 15.89 5.54 4.92
N VAL A 149 14.78 4.80 4.92
CA VAL A 149 14.76 3.39 4.48
C VAL A 149 15.27 3.27 3.04
N LEU A 150 14.75 4.10 2.12
CA LEU A 150 15.14 4.12 0.72
C LEU A 150 16.64 4.39 0.57
N ALA A 151 17.14 5.44 1.24
CA ALA A 151 18.54 5.84 1.14
C ALA A 151 19.49 4.75 1.64
N VAL A 152 19.21 4.18 2.81
CA VAL A 152 20.08 3.16 3.41
C VAL A 152 20.03 1.85 2.62
N LEU A 153 18.85 1.38 2.23
CA LEU A 153 18.74 0.14 1.46
C LEU A 153 19.28 0.28 0.03
N THR A 154 19.19 1.47 -0.56
CA THR A 154 19.88 1.78 -1.83
C THR A 154 21.40 1.72 -1.66
N TYR A 155 21.93 2.22 -0.54
CA TYR A 155 23.36 2.14 -0.26
C TYR A 155 23.83 0.70 -0.07
N VAL A 156 23.08 -0.11 0.70
CA VAL A 156 23.36 -1.54 0.86
C VAL A 156 23.33 -2.28 -0.48
N TRP A 157 22.29 -2.03 -1.29
CA TRP A 157 22.19 -2.56 -2.66
C TRP A 157 23.41 -2.20 -3.50
N TYR A 158 23.84 -0.94 -3.46
CA TYR A 158 25.00 -0.47 -4.20
C TYR A 158 26.30 -1.16 -3.74
N CYS A 159 26.51 -1.31 -2.43
CA CYS A 159 27.68 -2.00 -1.89
C CYS A 159 27.71 -3.48 -2.32
N ARG A 160 26.58 -4.18 -2.25
CA ARG A 160 26.46 -5.57 -2.72
C ARG A 160 26.72 -5.69 -4.22
N ARG A 161 26.17 -4.76 -5.01
CA ARG A 161 26.40 -4.72 -6.47
C ARG A 161 27.87 -4.45 -6.81
N SER A 162 28.53 -3.58 -6.07
CA SER A 162 29.94 -3.26 -6.27
C SER A 162 30.83 -4.45 -5.92
N ALA A 163 30.58 -5.11 -4.79
CA ALA A 163 31.28 -6.34 -4.41
C ALA A 163 31.09 -7.45 -5.47
N ALA A 164 29.88 -7.62 -6.00
CA ALA A 164 29.60 -8.58 -7.05
C ALA A 164 30.40 -8.32 -8.34
N LYS A 165 30.56 -7.05 -8.74
CA LYS A 165 31.35 -6.68 -9.92
C LYS A 165 32.85 -6.97 -9.74
N GLU A 166 33.37 -6.77 -8.54
CA GLU A 166 34.79 -7.00 -8.23
C GLU A 166 35.17 -8.48 -8.09
N SER A 167 34.17 -9.35 -7.91
CA SER A 167 34.37 -10.81 -7.89
C SER A 167 34.95 -11.33 -9.21
N LEU A 168 35.62 -12.48 -9.17
CA LEU A 168 36.14 -13.14 -10.37
C LEU A 168 35.04 -13.38 -11.41
N ALA A 169 33.85 -13.82 -10.97
CA ALA A 169 32.70 -14.01 -11.85
C ALA A 169 32.23 -12.69 -12.49
N GLY A 170 32.25 -11.59 -11.71
CA GLY A 170 31.94 -10.25 -12.20
C GLY A 170 32.93 -9.77 -13.27
N LYS A 171 34.23 -9.94 -13.01
CA LYS A 171 35.32 -9.57 -13.93
C LYS A 171 35.33 -10.36 -15.24
N LEU A 172 34.91 -11.62 -15.19
CA LEU A 172 34.80 -12.49 -16.36
C LEU A 172 33.48 -12.31 -17.14
N GLY A 173 32.61 -11.37 -16.75
CA GLY A 173 31.33 -11.13 -17.44
C GLY A 173 30.29 -12.26 -17.26
N VAL A 174 30.63 -13.29 -16.50
CA VAL A 174 29.75 -14.43 -16.16
C VAL A 174 29.08 -14.24 -14.80
N GLY A 175 29.04 -13.00 -14.28
CA GLY A 175 28.48 -12.68 -12.97
C GLY A 175 26.99 -13.00 -12.81
N SER A 176 26.25 -13.18 -13.92
CA SER A 176 24.89 -13.72 -13.95
C SER A 176 24.83 -15.26 -13.83
N MET A 177 25.94 -15.95 -14.11
CA MET A 177 26.12 -17.41 -14.03
C MET A 177 27.00 -17.86 -12.84
N GLY A 178 27.64 -16.93 -12.13
CA GLY A 178 28.58 -17.22 -11.04
C GLY A 178 27.91 -17.83 -9.81
N GLY A 179 28.31 -19.07 -9.48
CA GLY A 179 28.02 -19.75 -8.22
C GLY A 179 28.48 -18.94 -7.01
N ALA A 180 27.59 -18.80 -6.02
CA ALA A 180 27.85 -18.42 -4.62
C ALA A 180 28.45 -17.02 -4.32
N ALA A 181 27.91 -16.38 -3.28
CA ALA A 181 28.49 -15.26 -2.51
C ALA A 181 28.70 -13.89 -3.17
N ALA A 182 28.58 -13.72 -4.50
CA ALA A 182 28.78 -12.39 -5.13
C ALA A 182 27.86 -11.29 -4.54
N TYR A 183 26.67 -11.67 -4.10
CA TYR A 183 25.69 -10.76 -3.47
C TYR A 183 25.48 -11.03 -1.97
N ALA A 184 26.37 -11.78 -1.32
CA ALA A 184 26.24 -12.04 0.11
C ALA A 184 26.32 -10.73 0.90
N PRO A 185 25.37 -10.47 1.82
CA PRO A 185 25.45 -9.30 2.68
C PRO A 185 26.62 -9.48 3.66
N GLY A 186 27.37 -8.41 3.92
CA GLY A 186 28.32 -8.37 5.03
C GLY A 186 27.57 -8.29 6.37
N ALA A 187 28.20 -8.70 7.47
CA ALA A 187 27.57 -8.69 8.80
C ALA A 187 27.01 -7.31 9.21
N TRP A 188 27.72 -6.23 8.87
CA TRP A 188 27.26 -4.87 9.12
C TRP A 188 26.00 -4.52 8.31
N MET A 189 25.87 -5.06 7.09
CA MET A 189 24.70 -4.84 6.23
C MET A 189 23.49 -5.47 6.87
N VAL A 190 23.61 -6.72 7.35
CA VAL A 190 22.52 -7.44 8.03
C VAL A 190 22.09 -6.70 9.30
N GLY A 191 23.04 -6.18 10.08
CA GLY A 191 22.73 -5.37 11.27
C GLY A 191 21.96 -4.09 10.92
N VAL A 192 22.39 -3.37 9.88
CA VAL A 192 21.70 -2.15 9.40
C VAL A 192 20.33 -2.48 8.80
N GLU A 193 20.24 -3.54 8.00
CA GLU A 193 19.00 -4.05 7.39
C GLU A 193 17.96 -4.40 8.47
N ALA A 194 18.36 -5.02 9.58
CA ALA A 194 17.47 -5.32 10.69
C ALA A 194 16.90 -4.04 11.35
N VAL A 195 17.76 -3.04 11.61
CA VAL A 195 17.34 -1.75 12.19
C VAL A 195 16.41 -1.00 11.24
N ILE A 196 16.78 -0.91 9.96
CA ILE A 196 15.99 -0.25 8.93
C ILE A 196 14.70 -1.02 8.62
N GLY A 197 14.69 -2.34 8.74
CA GLY A 197 13.49 -3.16 8.67
C GLY A 197 12.49 -2.81 9.80
N GLY A 198 13.00 -2.58 11.02
CA GLY A 198 12.19 -2.04 12.11
C GLY A 198 11.60 -0.67 11.78
N LEU A 199 12.41 0.24 11.21
CA LEU A 199 11.96 1.55 10.76
C LEU A 199 10.91 1.46 9.64
N LEU A 200 11.05 0.53 8.71
CA LEU A 200 10.09 0.28 7.62
C LEU A 200 8.73 -0.14 8.19
N VAL A 201 8.70 -1.06 9.16
CA VAL A 201 7.46 -1.49 9.83
C VAL A 201 6.84 -0.34 10.62
N PHE A 202 7.65 0.44 11.33
CA PHE A 202 7.18 1.64 12.03
C PHE A 202 6.58 2.67 11.06
N ALA A 203 7.24 2.94 9.94
CA ALA A 203 6.77 3.85 8.90
C ALA A 203 5.45 3.35 8.29
N ALA A 204 5.31 2.05 8.04
CA ALA A 204 4.07 1.43 7.59
C ALA A 204 2.93 1.61 8.61
N GLY A 205 3.22 1.53 9.92
CA GLY A 205 2.26 1.84 10.98
C GLY A 205 1.76 3.29 10.94
N ILE A 206 2.65 4.26 10.69
CA ILE A 206 2.25 5.66 10.47
C ILE A 206 1.35 5.77 9.22
N GLY A 207 1.71 5.10 8.12
CA GLY A 207 0.91 5.06 6.90
C GLY A 207 -0.50 4.53 7.15
N GLY A 208 -0.64 3.44 7.90
CA GLY A 208 -1.92 2.91 8.34
C GLY A 208 -2.73 3.92 9.15
N SER A 209 -2.11 4.62 10.11
CA SER A 209 -2.78 5.68 10.88
C SER A 209 -3.24 6.85 9.99
N LEU A 210 -2.43 7.25 9.00
CA LEU A 210 -2.81 8.25 8.00
C LEU A 210 -4.05 7.84 7.23
N THR A 211 -4.12 6.58 6.81
CA THR A 211 -5.27 6.05 6.07
C THR A 211 -6.51 5.91 6.94
N TYR A 212 -6.41 5.23 8.08
CA TYR A 212 -7.58 4.89 8.90
C TYR A 212 -8.08 6.04 9.77
N ASN A 213 -7.19 6.87 10.32
CA ASN A 213 -7.58 7.95 11.23
C ASN A 213 -7.77 9.30 10.51
N TYR A 214 -7.05 9.52 9.42
CA TYR A 214 -7.05 10.82 8.72
C TYR A 214 -7.57 10.74 7.28
N GLY A 215 -7.94 9.54 6.79
CA GLY A 215 -8.53 9.35 5.47
C GLY A 215 -7.57 9.57 4.31
N PHE A 216 -6.25 9.56 4.55
CA PHE A 216 -5.25 9.61 3.47
C PHE A 216 -5.37 8.38 2.59
N GLY A 217 -5.47 8.60 1.28
CA GLY A 217 -5.76 7.49 0.37
C GLY A 217 -7.16 6.91 0.56
N MET A 218 -8.12 7.62 1.15
CA MET A 218 -9.56 7.30 1.06
C MET A 218 -10.35 8.52 0.55
N ALA A 219 -9.81 9.72 0.77
CA ALA A 219 -10.39 10.99 0.38
C ALA A 219 -10.11 11.41 -1.09
N ILE A 220 -10.45 10.54 -2.06
CA ILE A 220 -10.91 10.99 -3.39
C ILE A 220 -12.31 10.39 -3.71
N ALA A 221 -12.91 9.63 -2.78
CA ALA A 221 -14.32 9.26 -2.80
C ALA A 221 -15.04 10.04 -1.70
N GLY A 222 -16.03 10.85 -2.08
CA GLY A 222 -16.63 11.87 -1.24
C GLY A 222 -17.11 11.41 0.14
N VAL A 223 -16.57 12.01 1.19
CA VAL A 223 -17.25 12.16 2.48
C VAL A 223 -17.11 13.61 2.92
N ASN A 224 -17.89 14.47 2.28
CA ASN A 224 -18.51 15.58 3.00
C ASN A 224 -19.63 14.97 3.85
N LYS A 225 -19.28 14.40 5.01
CA LYS A 225 -20.20 14.44 6.15
C LYS A 225 -19.56 15.39 7.14
N LYS A 226 -20.09 16.63 7.12
CA LYS A 226 -19.97 17.54 8.25
C LYS A 226 -20.33 16.74 9.50
N ALA A 227 -19.41 16.64 10.44
CA ALA A 227 -19.80 16.37 11.81
C ALA A 227 -20.63 17.60 12.22
N ALA A 228 -21.94 17.38 12.33
CA ALA A 228 -22.83 18.25 13.09
C ALA A 228 -22.59 17.98 14.58
#